data_AF-A0A371LRE0-F1
#
_entry.id   AF-A0A371LRE0-F1
#
_cell.length_a   1.000
_cell.length_b   1.000
_cell.length_c   1.000
_cell.angle_alpha   90.00
_cell.angle_beta   90.00
_cell.angle_gamma   90.00
#
_symmetry.space_group_name_H-M   'P 1'
#
loop_
_entity.id
_entity.type
_entity.pdbx_description
1 polymer ?
#
loop_
_entity_poly.entity_id
_entity_poly.type
_entity_poly.pdbx_seq_one_letter_code
_entity_poly.pdbx_strand_id
1 'polypeptide(L)'
;RTVWEGPATAVAGRLASNLILKHALPNANHRTAVALVQFYLRRLNSDFSMPETSVEVDPESYDWREWVNEYINESKRLLTVRRKNVLCKHLYRFGARTLERKHAVEIDLTAYELDMYPSEAKVAYAEQHEELWIEFVEEAVERAGYPELKETLG
;
A
#
# COMPACT_ATOMS: atom_id res chain seq x y z
N ARG A 1 -3.60 9.67 -11.64
CA ARG A 1 -2.87 10.89 -12.10
C ARG A 1 -2.10 11.33 -10.88
N THR A 2 -0.78 11.46 -10.96
CA THR A 2 -0.01 11.93 -9.81
C THR A 2 -0.10 13.44 -9.74
N VAL A 3 -0.53 13.95 -8.60
CA VAL A 3 -0.44 15.37 -8.21
C VAL A 3 0.91 15.52 -7.51
N TRP A 4 1.74 16.43 -7.99
CA TRP A 4 3.11 16.61 -7.48
C TRP A 4 3.18 17.63 -6.34
N GLU A 5 2.06 18.29 -6.07
CA GLU A 5 1.88 19.26 -5.01
C GLU A 5 1.54 18.60 -3.68
N GLY A 6 2.11 19.12 -2.59
CA GLY A 6 1.83 18.71 -1.22
C GLY A 6 3.05 18.13 -0.49
N PRO A 7 2.82 17.53 0.69
CA PRO A 7 3.83 16.78 1.45
C PRO A 7 4.58 15.75 0.60
N ALA A 8 5.89 15.64 0.81
CA ALA A 8 6.73 14.67 0.13
C ALA A 8 6.26 13.23 0.38
N THR A 9 5.83 12.91 1.60
CA THR A 9 5.24 11.60 1.94
C THR A 9 3.98 11.32 1.12
N ALA A 10 3.11 12.32 0.96
CA ALA A 10 1.90 12.21 0.15
C ALA A 10 2.22 12.01 -1.35
N VAL A 11 3.19 12.73 -1.90
CA VAL A 11 3.64 12.53 -3.29
C VAL A 11 4.24 11.14 -3.48
N ALA A 12 5.10 10.70 -2.56
CA ALA A 12 5.72 9.38 -2.59
C ALA A 12 4.69 8.24 -2.49
N GLY A 13 3.74 8.33 -1.55
CA GLY A 13 2.65 7.36 -1.40
C GLY A 13 1.77 7.27 -2.65
N ARG A 14 1.45 8.41 -3.26
CA ARG A 14 0.74 8.48 -4.55
C ARG A 14 1.52 7.81 -5.68
N LEU A 15 2.83 8.01 -5.75
CA LEU A 15 3.69 7.35 -6.74
C LEU A 15 3.66 5.83 -6.58
N ALA A 16 3.83 5.34 -5.35
CA ALA A 16 3.76 3.92 -5.01
C ALA A 16 2.39 3.31 -5.38
N SER A 17 1.31 3.95 -4.91
CA SER A 17 -0.07 3.52 -5.18
C SER A 17 -0.35 3.45 -6.68
N ASN A 18 -0.01 4.49 -7.44
CA ASN A 18 -0.24 4.53 -8.88
C ASN A 18 0.56 3.46 -9.64
N LEU A 19 1.83 3.21 -9.27
CA LEU A 19 2.63 2.14 -9.88
C LEU A 19 1.95 0.77 -9.71
N ILE A 20 1.49 0.48 -8.49
CA ILE A 20 0.85 -0.80 -8.14
C ILE A 20 -0.51 -0.93 -8.82
N LEU A 21 -1.35 0.11 -8.80
CA LEU A 21 -2.68 0.10 -9.41
C LEU A 21 -2.61 -0.06 -10.93
N LYS A 22 -1.59 0.53 -11.57
CA LYS A 22 -1.33 0.37 -13.02
C LYS A 22 -0.75 -1.00 -13.36
N HIS A 23 -0.18 -1.70 -12.38
CA HIS A 23 0.46 -3.00 -12.58
C HIS A 23 1.47 -2.96 -13.74
N ALA A 24 2.32 -1.93 -13.74
CA ALA A 24 3.23 -1.63 -14.84
C ALA A 24 4.27 -2.74 -15.09
N LEU A 25 4.54 -3.58 -14.08
CA LEU A 25 5.47 -4.69 -14.16
C LEU A 25 4.71 -6.03 -14.16
N PRO A 26 5.24 -7.07 -14.82
CA PRO A 26 4.65 -8.41 -14.80
C PRO A 26 4.65 -9.04 -13.39
N ASN A 27 5.63 -8.65 -12.56
CA ASN A 27 5.78 -9.06 -11.17
C ASN A 27 6.48 -7.94 -10.38
N ALA A 28 6.65 -8.13 -9.06
CA ALA A 28 7.42 -7.23 -8.20
C ALA A 28 6.93 -5.78 -8.06
N ASN A 29 5.72 -5.42 -8.54
CA ASN A 29 5.15 -4.06 -8.41
C ASN A 29 5.28 -3.46 -6.99
N HIS A 30 4.94 -4.21 -5.93
CA HIS A 30 5.09 -3.76 -4.54
C HIS A 30 6.55 -3.46 -4.16
N ARG A 31 7.49 -4.36 -4.48
CA ARG A 31 8.91 -4.16 -4.18
C ARG A 31 9.48 -2.95 -4.94
N THR A 32 9.10 -2.80 -6.21
CA THR A 32 9.51 -1.63 -6.99
C THR A 32 8.87 -0.35 -6.49
N ALA A 33 7.64 -0.39 -5.97
CA ALA A 33 7.00 0.77 -5.36
C ALA A 33 7.75 1.25 -4.11
N VAL A 34 8.17 0.33 -3.23
CA VAL A 34 9.00 0.65 -2.06
C VAL A 34 10.34 1.26 -2.48
N ALA A 35 11.01 0.70 -3.49
CA ALA A 35 12.24 1.27 -4.02
C ALA A 35 12.02 2.67 -4.63
N LEU A 36 10.90 2.88 -5.34
CA LEU A 36 10.54 4.18 -5.92
C LEU A 36 10.33 5.24 -4.84
N VAL A 37 9.69 4.90 -3.72
CA VAL A 37 9.56 5.79 -2.56
C VAL A 37 10.94 6.20 -2.07
N GLN A 38 11.85 5.24 -1.86
CA GLN A 38 13.20 5.55 -1.39
C GLN A 38 13.94 6.47 -2.37
N PHE A 39 13.91 6.18 -3.67
CA PHE A 39 14.54 7.03 -4.68
C PHE A 39 14.00 8.45 -4.68
N TYR A 40 12.68 8.60 -4.55
CA TYR A 40 12.04 9.89 -4.51
C TYR A 40 12.40 10.69 -3.25
N LEU A 41 12.32 10.07 -2.06
CA LEU A 41 12.67 10.75 -0.80
C LEU A 41 14.16 11.10 -0.72
N ARG A 42 15.03 10.27 -1.32
CA ARG A 42 16.47 10.57 -1.42
C ARG A 42 16.82 11.80 -2.24
N ARG A 43 15.93 12.21 -3.15
CA ARG A 43 16.09 13.48 -3.87
C ARG A 43 15.90 14.69 -2.94
N LEU A 44 15.12 14.53 -1.87
CA LEU A 44 14.83 15.59 -0.89
C LEU A 44 15.82 15.56 0.28
N ASN A 45 16.17 14.37 0.76
CA ASN A 45 17.17 14.15 1.79
C ASN A 45 18.07 12.98 1.37
N SER A 46 19.32 13.26 0.99
CA SER A 46 20.25 12.26 0.42
C SER A 46 20.57 11.10 1.35
N ASP A 47 20.44 11.34 2.66
CA ASP A 47 20.79 10.41 3.74
C ASP A 47 19.61 9.51 4.12
N PHE A 48 18.42 9.80 3.60
CA PHE A 48 17.26 8.94 3.76
C PHE A 48 17.55 7.54 3.18
N SER A 49 17.25 6.52 3.96
CA SER A 49 17.17 5.14 3.48
C SER A 49 15.95 4.49 4.06
N MET A 50 15.23 3.73 3.22
CA MET A 50 14.30 2.75 3.75
C MET A 50 15.10 1.71 4.54
N PRO A 51 14.61 1.27 5.71
CA PRO A 51 15.18 0.13 6.40
C PRO A 51 15.21 -1.12 5.50
N GLU A 52 16.25 -1.93 5.68
CA GLU A 52 16.52 -3.06 4.80
C GLU A 52 15.47 -4.17 4.97
N THR A 53 14.80 -4.55 3.89
CA THR A 53 13.81 -5.64 3.89
C THR A 53 14.42 -7.05 3.88
N SER A 54 15.76 -7.15 3.85
CA SER A 54 16.52 -8.39 3.62
C SER A 54 17.25 -8.94 4.83
N VAL A 55 17.33 -8.20 5.93
CA VAL A 55 18.06 -8.63 7.13
C VAL A 55 17.07 -9.36 8.04
N GLU A 56 17.38 -10.61 8.41
CA GLU A 56 16.73 -11.26 9.55
C GLU A 56 17.06 -10.41 10.78
N VAL A 57 16.05 -9.71 11.31
CA VAL A 57 16.20 -8.90 12.51
C VAL A 57 16.21 -9.85 13.72
N ASP A 58 17.07 -9.56 14.69
CA ASP A 58 17.11 -10.24 16.00
C ASP A 58 15.68 -10.35 16.56
N PRO A 59 15.24 -11.48 17.15
CA PRO A 59 13.91 -11.62 17.77
C PRO A 59 13.54 -10.53 18.79
N GLU A 60 14.53 -9.84 19.38
CA GLU A 60 14.34 -8.69 20.29
C GLU A 60 14.21 -7.34 19.55
N SER A 61 14.41 -7.32 18.24
CA SER A 61 14.39 -6.14 17.39
C SER A 61 13.20 -6.15 16.43
N TYR A 62 12.66 -4.96 16.20
CA TYR A 62 11.46 -4.73 15.41
C TYR A 62 11.55 -5.32 13.98
N ASP A 63 10.65 -6.24 13.61
CA ASP A 63 10.64 -6.85 12.26
C ASP A 63 10.04 -5.87 11.21
N TRP A 64 10.93 -5.10 10.58
CA TRP A 64 10.59 -4.22 9.47
C TRP A 64 9.90 -4.96 8.31
N ARG A 65 10.29 -6.21 8.06
CA ARG A 65 9.71 -7.01 6.98
C ARG A 65 8.29 -7.42 7.32
N GLU A 66 8.00 -7.78 8.56
CA GLU A 66 6.64 -8.05 9.03
C GLU A 66 5.74 -6.83 8.83
N TRP A 67 6.18 -5.66 9.30
CA TRP A 67 5.44 -4.40 9.14
C TRP A 67 5.19 -4.02 7.67
N VAL A 68 6.21 -4.06 6.81
CA VAL A 68 6.01 -3.82 5.36
C VAL A 68 5.03 -4.85 4.78
N ASN A 69 5.06 -6.09 5.24
CA ASN A 69 4.15 -7.13 4.76
C ASN A 69 2.68 -6.86 5.13
N GLU A 70 2.39 -6.20 6.25
CA GLU A 70 1.03 -5.79 6.61
C GLU A 70 0.44 -4.86 5.55
N TYR A 71 1.16 -3.79 5.20
CA TYR A 71 0.80 -2.86 4.13
C TYR A 71 0.68 -3.53 2.76
N ILE A 72 1.63 -4.41 2.43
CA ILE A 72 1.56 -5.18 1.17
C ILE A 72 0.33 -6.09 1.15
N ASN A 73 -0.02 -6.70 2.28
CA ASN A 73 -1.17 -7.58 2.38
C ASN A 73 -2.46 -6.79 2.25
N GLU A 74 -2.61 -5.66 2.95
CA GLU A 74 -3.79 -4.81 2.81
C GLU A 74 -3.93 -4.26 1.39
N SER A 75 -2.83 -3.83 0.77
CA SER A 75 -2.81 -3.44 -0.64
C SER A 75 -3.36 -4.57 -1.53
N LYS A 76 -2.99 -5.84 -1.29
CA LYS A 76 -3.54 -6.98 -2.06
C LYS A 76 -5.04 -7.19 -1.77
N ARG A 77 -5.52 -6.95 -0.55
CA ARG A 77 -6.95 -7.04 -0.21
C ARG A 77 -7.74 -5.97 -0.96
N LEU A 78 -7.34 -4.70 -0.85
CA LEU A 78 -7.90 -3.56 -1.59
C LEU A 78 -7.93 -3.82 -3.10
N LEU A 79 -6.82 -4.27 -3.69
CA LEU A 79 -6.77 -4.60 -5.12
C LEU A 79 -7.71 -5.75 -5.52
N THR A 80 -8.02 -6.65 -4.60
CA THR A 80 -8.93 -7.77 -4.84
C THR A 80 -10.37 -7.30 -4.78
N VAL A 81 -10.79 -6.64 -3.70
CA VAL A 81 -12.16 -6.10 -3.56
C VAL A 81 -12.45 -5.06 -4.64
N ARG A 82 -11.47 -4.23 -5.02
CA ARG A 82 -11.58 -3.28 -6.14
C ARG A 82 -11.95 -3.93 -7.46
N ARG A 83 -11.33 -5.08 -7.79
CA ARG A 83 -11.52 -5.75 -9.08
C ARG A 83 -12.66 -6.76 -9.07
N LYS A 84 -13.01 -7.26 -7.89
CA LYS A 84 -13.94 -8.38 -7.70
C LYS A 84 -15.14 -8.00 -6.84
N ASN A 85 -15.42 -6.71 -6.64
CA ASN A 85 -16.46 -6.21 -5.71
C ASN A 85 -17.80 -6.97 -5.84
N VAL A 86 -18.36 -7.03 -7.04
CA VAL A 86 -19.61 -7.77 -7.33
C VAL A 86 -19.49 -9.28 -7.05
N LEU A 87 -18.34 -9.89 -7.37
CA LEU A 87 -18.11 -11.32 -7.07
C LEU A 87 -17.99 -11.57 -5.56
N CYS A 88 -17.28 -10.71 -4.84
CA CYS A 88 -17.20 -10.73 -3.39
C CYS A 88 -18.59 -10.59 -2.76
N LYS A 89 -19.43 -9.70 -3.29
CA LYS A 89 -20.83 -9.52 -2.88
C LYS A 89 -21.64 -10.81 -3.04
N HIS A 90 -21.51 -11.47 -4.18
CA HIS A 90 -22.19 -12.74 -4.41
C HIS A 90 -21.76 -13.78 -3.39
N LEU A 91 -20.46 -13.96 -3.17
CA LEU A 91 -19.94 -14.89 -2.18
C LEU A 91 -20.45 -14.57 -0.77
N TYR A 92 -20.47 -13.30 -0.39
CA TYR A 92 -21.02 -12.84 0.88
C TYR A 92 -22.50 -13.22 1.05
N ARG A 93 -23.31 -13.00 0.00
CA ARG A 93 -24.74 -13.38 -0.04
C ARG A 93 -24.94 -14.89 0.05
N PHE A 94 -24.00 -15.70 -0.44
CA PHE A 94 -24.01 -17.16 -0.29
C PHE A 94 -23.52 -17.65 1.08
N GLY A 95 -23.18 -16.74 2.01
CA GLY A 95 -22.79 -17.07 3.38
C GLY A 95 -21.29 -17.01 3.63
N ALA A 96 -20.46 -16.72 2.62
CA ALA A 96 -19.03 -16.52 2.85
C ALA A 96 -18.79 -15.28 3.71
N ARG A 97 -17.81 -15.35 4.60
CA ARG A 97 -17.36 -14.22 5.43
C ARG A 97 -15.91 -13.89 5.18
N THR A 98 -15.10 -14.88 4.85
CA THR A 98 -13.69 -14.71 4.49
C THR A 98 -13.41 -15.27 3.11
N LEU A 99 -12.45 -14.67 2.40
CA LEU A 99 -11.86 -15.21 1.17
C LEU A 99 -10.36 -15.36 1.35
N GLU A 100 -9.83 -16.55 1.09
CA GLU A 100 -8.39 -16.74 1.02
C GLU A 100 -7.88 -16.45 -0.39
N ARG A 101 -6.90 -15.56 -0.48
CA ARG A 101 -6.09 -15.31 -1.68
C ARG A 101 -4.74 -16.00 -1.50
N LYS A 102 -4.07 -16.30 -2.63
CA LYS A 102 -2.69 -16.84 -2.66
C LYS A 102 -1.78 -16.27 -1.56
N HIS A 103 -0.95 -17.15 -1.00
CA HIS A 103 -0.05 -16.88 0.12
C HIS A 103 -0.78 -16.50 1.42
N ALA A 104 -1.89 -17.18 1.72
CA ALA A 104 -2.66 -17.03 2.96
C ALA A 104 -3.11 -15.58 3.26
N VAL A 105 -3.35 -14.77 2.22
CA VAL A 105 -3.91 -13.43 2.41
C VAL A 105 -5.41 -13.58 2.54
N GLU A 106 -5.90 -13.58 3.78
CA GLU A 106 -7.32 -13.61 4.08
C GLU A 106 -7.96 -12.24 3.90
N ILE A 107 -9.16 -12.22 3.32
CA ILE A 107 -9.97 -11.02 3.11
C ILE A 107 -11.26 -11.22 3.88
N ASP A 108 -11.46 -10.48 4.96
CA ASP A 108 -12.74 -10.41 5.66
C ASP A 108 -13.73 -9.58 4.82
N LEU A 109 -14.73 -10.25 4.24
CA LEU A 109 -15.76 -9.62 3.42
C LEU A 109 -16.67 -8.68 4.21
N THR A 110 -16.73 -8.80 5.54
CA THR A 110 -17.54 -7.91 6.39
C THR A 110 -16.92 -6.53 6.55
N ALA A 111 -15.60 -6.41 6.30
CA ALA A 111 -14.86 -5.17 6.43
C ALA A 111 -14.97 -4.24 5.20
N TYR A 112 -15.67 -4.66 4.14
CA TYR A 112 -15.69 -3.95 2.86
C TYR A 112 -17.12 -3.69 2.37
N GLU A 113 -17.34 -2.53 1.73
CA GLU A 113 -18.59 -2.23 1.03
C GLU A 113 -18.66 -2.97 -0.33
N LEU A 114 -19.58 -3.94 -0.44
CA LEU A 114 -19.64 -4.85 -1.59
C LEU A 114 -20.78 -4.53 -2.57
N ASP A 115 -21.61 -3.52 -2.34
CA ASP A 115 -22.74 -3.15 -3.21
C ASP A 115 -22.48 -1.91 -4.10
N MET A 116 -21.22 -1.65 -4.44
CA MET A 116 -20.89 -0.56 -5.34
C MET A 116 -21.04 -0.97 -6.81
N TYR A 117 -21.37 0.00 -7.68
CA TYR A 117 -21.18 -0.21 -9.11
C TYR A 117 -19.70 -0.44 -9.42
N PRO A 118 -19.34 -1.25 -10.43
CA PRO A 118 -17.93 -1.54 -10.73
C PRO A 118 -17.06 -0.31 -11.01
N SER A 119 -17.63 0.77 -11.54
CA SER A 119 -16.93 2.06 -11.72
C SER A 119 -16.66 2.76 -10.40
N GLU A 120 -17.61 2.73 -9.46
CA GLU A 120 -17.49 3.34 -8.13
C GLU A 120 -16.46 2.58 -7.29
N ALA A 121 -16.55 1.25 -7.25
CA ALA A 121 -15.58 0.42 -6.53
C ALA A 121 -14.15 0.63 -7.06
N LYS A 122 -13.98 0.88 -8.37
CA LYS A 122 -12.68 1.19 -8.97
C LYS A 122 -12.08 2.51 -8.47
N VAL A 123 -12.91 3.48 -8.10
CA VAL A 123 -12.50 4.79 -7.59
C VAL A 123 -12.30 4.69 -6.07
N ALA A 124 -13.33 4.30 -5.32
CA ALA A 124 -13.29 4.23 -3.86
C ALA A 124 -12.10 3.40 -3.33
N TYR A 125 -11.88 2.20 -3.87
CA TYR A 125 -10.75 1.37 -3.43
C TYR A 125 -9.41 1.78 -4.04
N ALA A 126 -9.38 2.65 -5.06
CA ALA A 126 -8.13 3.26 -5.50
C ALA A 126 -7.72 4.40 -4.56
N GLU A 127 -8.68 5.16 -4.04
CA GLU A 127 -8.48 6.21 -3.04
C GLU A 127 -8.00 5.61 -1.71
N GLN A 128 -8.67 4.57 -1.19
CA GLN A 128 -8.18 3.84 -0.01
C GLN A 128 -6.78 3.25 -0.20
N HIS A 129 -6.48 2.77 -1.41
CA HIS A 129 -5.15 2.26 -1.72
C HIS A 129 -4.11 3.39 -1.78
N GLU A 130 -4.50 4.59 -2.22
CA GLU A 130 -3.64 5.77 -2.15
C GLU A 130 -3.35 6.17 -0.70
N GLU A 131 -4.38 6.29 0.14
CA GLU A 131 -4.26 6.58 1.57
C GLU A 131 -3.35 5.58 2.29
N LEU A 132 -3.56 4.27 2.07
CA LEU A 132 -2.72 3.21 2.62
C LEU A 132 -1.23 3.41 2.32
N TRP A 133 -0.89 3.81 1.08
CA TRP A 133 0.51 4.03 0.72
C TRP A 133 1.05 5.38 1.18
N ILE A 134 0.20 6.39 1.42
CA ILE A 134 0.63 7.63 2.07
C ILE A 134 0.98 7.34 3.54
N GLU A 135 0.11 6.63 4.26
CA GLU A 135 0.33 6.20 5.64
C GLU A 135 1.61 5.38 5.79
N PHE A 136 1.81 4.40 4.89
CA PHE A 136 3.05 3.63 4.82
C PHE A 136 4.30 4.52 4.75
N VAL A 137 4.30 5.55 3.88
CA VAL A 137 5.47 6.41 3.72
C VAL A 137 5.65 7.34 4.92
N GLU A 138 4.56 7.84 5.49
CA GLU A 138 4.58 8.66 6.69
C GLU A 138 5.17 7.90 7.88
N GLU A 139 4.74 6.67 8.12
CA GLU A 139 5.33 5.81 9.12
C GLU A 139 6.79 5.48 8.79
N ALA A 140 7.12 5.20 7.52
CA ALA A 140 8.48 4.87 7.11
C ALA A 140 9.48 5.99 7.44
N VAL A 141 9.12 7.25 7.19
CA VAL A 141 10.01 8.38 7.47
C VAL A 141 10.17 8.63 8.97
N GLU A 142 9.14 8.40 9.78
CA GLU A 142 9.25 8.44 11.24
C GLU A 142 10.20 7.37 11.77
N ARG A 143 10.01 6.13 11.31
CA ARG A 143 10.83 4.98 11.73
C ARG A 143 12.28 5.12 11.28
N ALA A 144 12.52 5.75 10.14
CA ALA A 144 13.85 6.04 9.64
C ALA A 144 14.53 7.24 10.32
N GLY A 145 13.84 7.96 11.21
CA GLY A 145 14.40 9.12 11.92
C GLY A 145 14.39 10.43 11.12
N TYR A 146 13.54 10.53 10.10
CA TYR A 146 13.38 11.72 9.24
C TYR A 146 11.93 12.25 9.23
N PRO A 147 11.29 12.48 10.40
CA PRO A 147 9.90 12.92 10.47
C PRO A 147 9.64 14.26 9.77
N GLU A 148 10.66 15.11 9.62
CA GLU A 148 10.57 16.38 8.90
C GLU A 148 10.17 16.23 7.42
N LEU A 149 10.35 15.04 6.83
CA LEU A 149 9.89 14.75 5.47
C LEU A 149 8.36 14.76 5.33
N LYS A 150 7.60 14.67 6.42
CA LYS A 150 6.13 14.82 6.40
C LYS A 150 5.69 16.24 6.05
N GLU A 151 6.46 17.24 6.44
CA GLU A 151 6.14 18.66 6.18
C GLU A 151 6.94 19.23 5.00
N THR A 152 7.93 18.47 4.51
CA THR A 152 8.74 18.87 3.36
C THR A 152 7.89 18.84 2.09
N LEU A 153 7.93 19.90 1.29
CA LEU A 153 7.25 19.94 0.00
C LEU A 153 7.91 19.02 -1.03
N GLY A 154 7.07 18.30 -1.76
CA GLY A 154 7.45 17.27 -2.73
C GLY A 154 8.07 17.74 -4.04
#